data_AF-A0A7R9EW19-F1
#
_entry.id   AF-A0A7R9EW19-F1
#
_cell.length_a   1.000
_cell.length_b   1.000
_cell.length_c   1.000
_cell.angle_alpha   90.00
_cell.angle_beta   90.00
_cell.angle_gamma   90.00
#
_symmetry.space_group_name_H-M   'P 1'
#
loop_
_entity.id
_entity.type
_entity.pdbx_description
1 polymer ?
#
loop_
_entity_poly.entity_id
_entity_poly.type
_entity_poly.pdbx_seq_one_letter_code
_entity_poly.pdbx_strand_id
1 'polypeptide(L)'
;MYVNDLDSGAMDGTACPVLLRESPSTGWVDGQNGLGVVIGNFCMQLAIQKAKEEGVGLVSAKQMYVRDAQTGKCDVNVKPCVLKDTVSTAWVEGNNGLGMVVGNFCMKLAIAKAKQTGVGWVVAKGTHTLLFTSRGLVCQSSNHYGIASWYSAQALKKCMLGLTFTDTSPLVCPTRSKKAALGTNPLSLAAPALKRDSFILDMATSAVAVGKIEVKMKAQQPIPEGWAQDAEGNITTDASVAFKASHLMPLGGSEETSGYKGYGLAMLVETLCGVLAGEDFISWVTASHYLFGLRSNLIITIMC
;
A
#
# COMPACT_ATOMS: atom_id res chain seq x y z
N MET A 1 -18.01 -10.91 5.20
CA MET A 1 -16.52 -10.98 5.30
C MET A 1 -16.09 -10.87 6.75
N TYR A 2 -16.21 -9.70 7.40
CA TYR A 2 -15.89 -9.58 8.84
C TYR A 2 -16.72 -10.49 9.75
N VAL A 3 -18.01 -10.67 9.43
CA VAL A 3 -18.89 -11.61 10.17
C VAL A 3 -18.34 -13.03 10.12
N ASN A 4 -18.00 -13.53 8.92
CA ASN A 4 -17.40 -14.87 8.78
C ASN A 4 -16.06 -15.01 9.51
N ASP A 5 -15.22 -13.96 9.53
CA ASP A 5 -13.93 -13.99 10.24
C ASP A 5 -14.13 -13.97 11.77
N LEU A 6 -15.18 -13.29 12.27
CA LEU A 6 -15.61 -13.34 13.67
C LEU A 6 -16.18 -14.71 14.04
N ASP A 7 -17.11 -15.22 13.24
CA ASP A 7 -17.78 -16.52 13.47
C ASP A 7 -16.77 -17.68 13.46
N SER A 8 -15.73 -17.58 12.62
CA SER A 8 -14.70 -18.60 12.50
C SER A 8 -13.55 -18.48 13.53
N GLY A 9 -13.60 -17.49 14.42
CA GLY A 9 -12.55 -17.21 15.42
C GLY A 9 -11.23 -16.69 14.84
N ALA A 10 -11.19 -16.40 13.53
CA ALA A 10 -10.03 -15.81 12.87
C ALA A 10 -9.82 -14.34 13.27
N MET A 11 -10.87 -13.69 13.81
CA MET A 11 -10.86 -12.32 14.34
C MET A 11 -11.60 -12.28 15.68
N ASP A 12 -11.10 -11.49 16.63
CA ASP A 12 -11.73 -11.29 17.94
C ASP A 12 -12.44 -9.93 18.00
N GLY A 13 -13.77 -9.96 18.09
CA GLY A 13 -14.59 -8.74 18.18
C GLY A 13 -14.48 -8.00 19.51
N THR A 14 -13.91 -8.63 20.54
CA THR A 14 -13.75 -8.11 21.89
C THR A 14 -12.32 -7.67 22.22
N ALA A 15 -11.37 -7.90 21.30
CA ALA A 15 -9.98 -7.57 21.48
C ALA A 15 -9.75 -6.06 21.68
N CYS A 16 -9.03 -5.73 22.75
CA CYS A 16 -8.56 -4.38 23.05
C CYS A 16 -7.09 -4.23 22.62
N PRO A 17 -6.72 -3.24 21.78
CA PRO A 17 -5.33 -3.04 21.40
C PRO A 17 -4.44 -2.73 22.62
N VAL A 18 -3.23 -3.30 22.66
CA VAL A 18 -2.29 -3.12 23.77
C VAL A 18 -0.99 -2.51 23.25
N LEU A 19 -0.45 -1.54 23.97
CA LEU A 19 0.86 -0.97 23.65
C LEU A 19 1.97 -1.95 24.07
N LEU A 20 2.70 -2.49 23.10
CA LEU A 20 3.81 -3.41 23.35
C LEU A 20 5.10 -2.67 23.69
N ARG A 21 5.36 -1.57 22.98
CA ARG A 21 6.58 -0.77 23.14
C ARG A 21 6.34 0.65 22.69
N GLU A 22 6.99 1.62 23.33
CA GLU A 22 6.95 3.01 22.89
C GLU A 22 8.27 3.75 23.09
N SER A 23 8.40 4.85 22.36
CA SER A 23 9.31 5.96 22.61
C SER A 23 8.48 7.27 22.63
N PRO A 24 9.07 8.44 22.90
CA PRO A 24 8.33 9.70 22.86
C PRO A 24 7.56 9.90 21.54
N SER A 25 8.23 9.67 20.41
CA SER A 25 7.67 9.87 19.06
C SER A 25 7.16 8.61 18.35
N THR A 26 7.35 7.40 18.91
CA THR A 26 6.93 6.15 18.26
C THR A 26 6.16 5.20 19.19
N GLY A 27 5.31 4.35 18.65
CA GLY A 27 4.57 3.32 19.40
C GLY A 27 4.33 2.06 18.58
N TRP A 28 4.47 0.89 19.21
CA TRP A 28 4.12 -0.41 18.64
C TRP A 28 2.98 -1.02 19.43
N VAL A 29 1.87 -1.26 18.75
CA VAL A 29 0.64 -1.79 19.31
C VAL A 29 0.46 -3.23 18.87
N ASP A 30 0.00 -4.10 19.77
CA ASP A 30 -0.60 -5.38 19.43
C ASP A 30 -2.10 -5.18 19.21
N GLY A 31 -2.59 -5.61 18.06
CA GLY A 31 -4.01 -5.59 17.77
C GLY A 31 -4.79 -6.74 18.42
N GLN A 32 -4.10 -7.75 18.96
CA GLN A 32 -4.68 -8.96 19.57
C GLN A 32 -5.73 -9.65 18.66
N ASN A 33 -5.44 -9.76 17.36
CA ASN A 33 -6.39 -10.27 16.35
C ASN A 33 -7.73 -9.53 16.28
N GLY A 34 -7.80 -8.30 16.79
CA GLY A 34 -9.00 -7.48 16.77
C GLY A 34 -9.37 -6.91 15.41
N LEU A 35 -10.52 -6.23 15.35
CA LEU A 35 -10.93 -5.51 14.14
C LEU A 35 -9.92 -4.42 13.78
N GLY A 36 -9.43 -4.44 12.54
CA GLY A 36 -8.46 -3.46 12.04
C GLY A 36 -8.89 -2.00 12.19
N VAL A 37 -10.19 -1.71 12.14
CA VAL A 37 -10.74 -0.36 12.37
C VAL A 37 -10.62 0.09 13.83
N VAL A 38 -10.79 -0.82 14.80
CA VAL A 38 -10.64 -0.54 16.23
C VAL A 38 -9.17 -0.30 16.55
N ILE A 39 -8.31 -1.19 16.07
CA ILE A 39 -6.86 -1.09 16.22
C ILE A 39 -6.32 0.19 15.57
N GLY A 40 -6.80 0.50 14.36
CA GLY A 40 -6.44 1.71 13.63
C GLY A 40 -6.83 2.99 14.37
N ASN A 41 -8.04 3.03 14.96
CA ASN A 41 -8.47 4.18 15.74
C ASN A 41 -7.62 4.38 17.00
N PHE A 42 -7.31 3.30 17.74
CA PHE A 42 -6.40 3.35 18.88
C PHE A 42 -5.02 3.88 18.48
N CYS A 43 -4.43 3.32 17.42
CA CYS A 43 -3.12 3.77 16.92
C CYS A 43 -3.15 5.24 16.51
N MET A 44 -4.23 5.70 15.87
CA MET A 44 -4.39 7.08 15.43
C MET A 44 -4.47 8.04 16.63
N GLN A 45 -5.26 7.73 17.66
CA GLN A 45 -5.36 8.57 18.86
C GLN A 45 -4.00 8.69 19.55
N LEU A 46 -3.28 7.58 19.70
CA LEU A 46 -1.94 7.59 20.29
C LEU A 46 -0.93 8.36 19.42
N ALA A 47 -0.99 8.23 18.09
CA ALA A 47 -0.13 8.98 17.18
C ALA A 47 -0.39 10.49 17.25
N ILE A 48 -1.66 10.91 17.32
CA ILE A 48 -2.04 12.32 17.49
C ILE A 48 -1.52 12.87 18.81
N GLN A 49 -1.65 12.10 19.90
CA GLN A 49 -1.13 12.50 21.20
C GLN A 49 0.39 12.73 21.14
N LYS A 50 1.15 11.72 20.67
CA LYS A 50 2.61 11.82 20.53
C LYS A 50 3.04 12.97 19.62
N ALA A 51 2.33 13.18 18.51
CA ALA A 51 2.62 14.29 17.60
C ALA A 51 2.37 15.67 18.23
N LYS A 52 1.42 15.81 19.16
CA LYS A 52 1.20 17.06 19.90
C LYS A 52 2.32 17.35 20.89
N GLU A 53 2.90 16.32 21.48
CA GLU A 53 3.96 16.42 22.49
C GLU A 53 5.34 16.62 21.82
N GLU A 54 5.64 15.84 20.78
CA GLU A 54 6.98 15.73 20.18
C GLU A 54 7.08 16.28 18.75
N GLY A 55 5.98 16.82 18.21
CA GLY A 55 5.88 17.31 16.82
C GLY A 55 5.70 16.21 15.76
N VAL A 56 6.07 14.96 16.05
CA VAL A 56 5.82 13.77 15.21
C VAL A 56 5.40 12.58 16.08
N GLY A 57 4.43 11.82 15.58
CA GLY A 57 3.95 10.59 16.22
C GLY A 57 3.77 9.48 15.20
N LEU A 58 4.55 8.40 15.32
CA LEU A 58 4.44 7.20 14.49
C LEU A 58 4.00 6.01 15.34
N VAL A 59 2.73 5.66 15.26
CA VAL A 59 2.19 4.47 15.95
C VAL A 59 1.77 3.44 14.92
N SER A 60 2.18 2.19 15.14
CA SER A 60 1.82 1.10 14.26
C SER A 60 1.40 -0.15 15.02
N ALA A 61 0.33 -0.78 14.56
CA ALA A 61 -0.07 -2.12 15.00
C ALA A 61 0.71 -3.27 14.32
N LYS A 62 1.48 -2.94 13.27
CA LYS A 62 2.46 -3.85 12.66
C LYS A 62 3.86 -3.38 13.00
N GLN A 63 4.70 -4.26 13.52
CA GLN A 63 6.07 -3.90 13.88
C GLN A 63 6.89 -3.36 12.70
N MET A 64 6.45 -3.62 11.47
CA MET A 64 7.07 -3.18 10.20
C MET A 64 7.53 -1.72 10.20
N TYR A 65 6.63 -0.74 10.35
CA TYR A 65 7.03 0.68 10.22
C TYR A 65 8.00 1.13 11.31
N VAL A 66 7.81 0.66 12.55
CA VAL A 66 8.72 0.96 13.67
C VAL A 66 10.09 0.34 13.41
N ARG A 67 10.12 -0.91 12.92
CA ARG A 67 11.37 -1.61 12.56
C ARG A 67 12.05 -0.95 11.38
N ASP A 68 11.32 -0.56 10.33
CA ASP A 68 11.89 0.07 9.13
C ASP A 68 12.45 1.45 9.46
N ALA A 69 11.79 2.22 10.33
CA ALA A 69 12.34 3.46 10.88
C ALA A 69 13.61 3.21 11.72
N GLN A 70 13.58 2.24 12.64
CA GLN A 70 14.73 1.91 13.50
C GLN A 70 15.93 1.35 12.75
N THR A 71 15.68 0.63 11.65
CA THR A 71 16.74 0.02 10.81
C THR A 71 17.22 0.94 9.69
N GLY A 72 16.72 2.18 9.64
CA GLY A 72 17.10 3.16 8.61
C GLY A 72 16.61 2.82 7.20
N LYS A 73 15.69 1.86 7.07
CA LYS A 73 15.04 1.55 5.79
C LYS A 73 14.05 2.63 5.37
N CYS A 74 13.50 3.35 6.33
CA CYS A 74 12.65 4.51 6.11
C CYS A 74 13.17 5.67 6.96
N ASP A 75 13.27 6.86 6.38
CA ASP A 75 13.56 8.07 7.12
C ASP A 75 12.25 8.71 7.61
N VAL A 76 12.17 9.01 8.92
CA VAL A 76 11.00 9.60 9.56
C VAL A 76 11.07 11.13 9.66
N ASN A 77 12.22 11.72 9.36
CA ASN A 77 12.48 13.16 9.48
C ASN A 77 12.54 13.89 8.12
N VAL A 78 12.50 13.15 7.01
CA VAL A 78 12.58 13.74 5.67
C VAL A 78 11.32 14.51 5.29
N LYS A 79 11.53 15.53 4.47
CA LYS A 79 10.46 16.32 3.85
C LYS A 79 10.46 16.04 2.35
N PRO A 80 9.29 15.71 1.76
CA PRO A 80 9.18 15.61 0.31
C PRO A 80 9.48 16.97 -0.34
N CYS A 81 10.16 16.96 -1.49
CA CYS A 81 10.47 18.17 -2.25
C CYS A 81 10.01 18.04 -3.71
N VAL A 82 9.72 19.16 -4.36
CA VAL A 82 9.27 19.16 -5.76
C VAL A 82 10.51 19.25 -6.67
N LEU A 83 10.70 18.24 -7.52
CA LEU A 83 11.79 18.18 -8.49
C LEU A 83 11.48 18.94 -9.77
N LYS A 84 10.25 18.77 -10.27
CA LYS A 84 9.78 19.42 -11.49
C LYS A 84 8.35 19.85 -11.28
N ASP A 85 8.08 21.09 -11.66
CA ASP A 85 6.77 21.70 -11.45
C ASP A 85 6.25 22.30 -12.75
N THR A 86 5.04 21.92 -13.13
CA THR A 86 4.32 22.54 -14.26
C THR A 86 2.93 22.99 -13.80
N VAL A 87 2.16 23.59 -14.70
CA VAL A 87 0.85 24.16 -14.38
C VAL A 87 -0.11 23.11 -13.81
N SER A 88 -0.19 21.93 -14.42
CA SER A 88 -1.09 20.83 -14.00
C SER A 88 -0.36 19.58 -13.50
N THR A 89 0.96 19.49 -13.61
CA THR A 89 1.73 18.31 -13.19
C THR A 89 2.88 18.65 -12.24
N ALA A 90 3.28 17.69 -11.40
CA ALA A 90 4.54 17.78 -10.65
C ALA A 90 5.21 16.41 -10.45
N TRP A 91 6.53 16.45 -10.32
CA TRP A 91 7.35 15.37 -9.82
C TRP A 91 7.86 15.71 -8.43
N VAL A 92 7.66 14.81 -7.49
CA VAL A 92 8.01 14.97 -6.07
C VAL A 92 9.02 13.91 -5.70
N GLU A 93 10.09 14.30 -5.04
CA GLU A 93 11.03 13.38 -4.42
C GLU A 93 10.59 13.05 -2.99
N GLY A 94 10.44 11.76 -2.70
CA GLY A 94 10.01 11.29 -1.38
C GLY A 94 11.13 11.12 -0.36
N ASN A 95 12.40 11.20 -0.79
CA ASN A 95 13.59 11.12 0.07
C ASN A 95 13.62 9.88 0.99
N ASN A 96 13.15 8.73 0.50
CA ASN A 96 12.99 7.51 1.29
C ASN A 96 12.13 7.71 2.57
N GLY A 97 11.19 8.65 2.51
CA GLY A 97 10.28 8.94 3.59
C GLY A 97 9.17 7.91 3.74
N LEU A 98 8.43 8.01 4.84
CA LEU A 98 7.19 7.26 5.02
C LEU A 98 6.23 7.59 3.87
N GLY A 99 5.68 6.57 3.21
CA GLY A 99 4.73 6.75 2.12
C GLY A 99 3.52 7.59 2.52
N MET A 100 3.12 7.53 3.79
CA MET A 100 2.06 8.39 4.33
C MET A 100 2.41 9.88 4.28
N VAL A 101 3.66 10.25 4.57
CA VAL A 101 4.11 11.64 4.51
C VAL A 101 4.17 12.10 3.05
N VAL A 102 4.81 11.31 2.19
CA VAL A 102 4.97 11.60 0.77
C VAL A 102 3.62 11.68 0.05
N GLY A 103 2.71 10.75 0.31
CA GLY A 103 1.40 10.72 -0.32
C GLY A 103 0.48 11.85 0.11
N ASN A 104 0.52 12.25 1.38
CA ASN A 104 -0.22 13.44 1.82
C ASN A 104 0.33 14.72 1.18
N PHE A 105 1.65 14.84 1.02
CA PHE A 105 2.26 15.97 0.32
C PHE A 105 1.83 16.01 -1.16
N CYS A 106 1.95 14.89 -1.86
CA CYS A 106 1.58 14.77 -3.28
C CYS A 106 0.09 15.06 -3.51
N MET A 107 -0.79 14.54 -2.64
CA MET A 107 -2.24 14.76 -2.71
C MET A 107 -2.60 16.23 -2.51
N LYS A 108 -2.00 16.91 -1.53
CA LYS A 108 -2.20 18.35 -1.32
C LYS A 108 -1.76 19.17 -2.52
N LEU A 109 -0.61 18.82 -3.12
CA LEU A 109 -0.09 19.49 -4.30
C LEU A 109 -1.00 19.26 -5.52
N ALA A 110 -1.45 18.03 -5.75
CA ALA A 110 -2.37 17.69 -6.82
C ALA A 110 -3.71 18.45 -6.68
N ILE A 111 -4.25 18.56 -5.46
CA ILE A 111 -5.49 19.33 -5.20
C ILE A 111 -5.27 20.81 -5.54
N ALA A 112 -4.12 21.37 -5.14
CA ALA A 112 -3.80 22.77 -5.42
C ALA A 112 -3.72 23.05 -6.93
N LYS A 113 -3.14 22.12 -7.70
CA LYS A 113 -3.06 22.21 -9.17
C LYS A 113 -4.40 22.03 -9.87
N ALA A 114 -5.19 21.04 -9.43
CA ALA A 114 -6.52 20.79 -9.96
C ALA A 114 -7.43 22.01 -9.78
N LYS A 115 -7.36 22.70 -8.63
CA LYS A 115 -8.11 23.96 -8.41
C LYS A 115 -7.80 25.06 -9.42
N GLN A 116 -6.57 25.12 -9.91
CA GLN A 116 -6.13 26.18 -10.82
C GLN A 116 -6.42 25.84 -12.28
N THR A 117 -6.39 24.56 -12.64
CA THR A 117 -6.29 24.13 -14.05
C THR A 117 -7.33 23.08 -14.45
N GLY A 118 -8.12 22.60 -13.48
CA GLY A 118 -9.05 21.48 -13.65
C GLY A 118 -8.43 20.10 -13.42
N VAL A 119 -7.10 19.94 -13.54
CA VAL A 119 -6.42 18.64 -13.35
C VAL A 119 -5.11 18.82 -12.58
N GLY A 120 -4.84 17.91 -11.66
CA GLY A 120 -3.57 17.83 -10.93
C GLY A 120 -2.98 16.44 -11.03
N TRP A 121 -1.82 16.28 -11.66
CA TRP A 121 -1.12 15.01 -11.77
C TRP A 121 0.21 15.08 -11.04
N VAL A 122 0.35 14.37 -9.92
CA VAL A 122 1.55 14.38 -9.11
C VAL A 122 2.09 12.98 -8.94
N VAL A 123 3.37 12.80 -9.27
CA VAL A 123 4.08 11.53 -9.15
C VAL A 123 5.17 11.68 -8.11
N ALA A 124 5.22 10.74 -7.16
CA ALA A 124 6.35 10.58 -6.26
C ALA A 124 7.43 9.74 -6.96
N LYS A 125 8.56 10.36 -7.24
CA LYS A 125 9.77 9.77 -7.79
C LYS A 125 10.77 9.46 -6.67
N GLY A 126 11.63 8.49 -6.94
CA GLY A 126 12.75 8.09 -6.14
C GLY A 126 14.07 8.70 -6.54
N THR A 127 14.82 8.93 -5.47
CA THR A 127 16.19 9.37 -5.56
C THR A 127 17.00 8.18 -6.06
N HIS A 128 17.89 8.43 -7.02
CA HIS A 128 19.06 7.59 -7.27
C HIS A 128 20.04 7.69 -6.09
N THR A 129 19.57 7.52 -4.84
CA THR A 129 20.48 7.27 -3.75
C THR A 129 20.98 5.86 -3.97
N LEU A 130 22.14 5.77 -4.63
CA LEU A 130 22.93 4.56 -4.85
C LEU A 130 23.25 3.97 -3.47
N LEU A 131 22.29 3.31 -2.84
CA LEU A 131 22.58 2.42 -1.74
C LEU A 131 23.33 1.26 -2.38
N PHE A 132 24.66 1.34 -2.36
CA PHE A 132 25.54 0.20 -2.61
C PHE A 132 25.22 -0.84 -1.54
N THR A 133 24.23 -1.66 -1.83
CA THR A 133 24.05 -2.92 -1.13
C THR A 133 24.98 -3.94 -1.80
N SER A 134 25.35 -5.00 -1.09
CA SER A 134 26.09 -6.14 -1.65
C SER A 134 25.40 -6.85 -2.83
N ARG A 135 24.24 -6.33 -3.29
CA ARG A 135 23.36 -6.88 -4.33
C ARG A 135 23.04 -5.88 -5.45
N GLY A 136 23.69 -4.71 -5.50
CA GLY A 136 23.56 -3.74 -6.59
C GLY A 136 22.93 -2.40 -6.20
N LEU A 137 22.78 -1.52 -7.20
CA LEU A 137 22.10 -0.22 -7.12
C LEU A 137 20.61 -0.39 -6.80
N VAL A 138 20.05 0.47 -5.95
CA VAL A 138 18.60 0.53 -5.66
C VAL A 138 18.16 2.00 -5.69
N CYS A 139 17.16 2.35 -6.51
CA CYS A 139 16.49 3.65 -6.47
C CYS A 139 15.30 3.60 -5.50
N GLN A 140 15.07 4.66 -4.71
CA GLN A 140 13.99 4.66 -3.71
C GLN A 140 13.22 5.98 -3.67
N SER A 141 11.90 5.90 -3.88
CA SER A 141 10.96 7.02 -3.87
C SER A 141 10.29 7.23 -2.53
N SER A 142 9.51 6.24 -2.13
CA SER A 142 8.71 6.24 -0.93
C SER A 142 8.58 4.82 -0.41
N ASN A 143 8.25 4.74 0.87
CA ASN A 143 7.91 3.47 1.51
C ASN A 143 6.41 3.20 1.42
N HIS A 144 5.97 2.06 1.97
CA HIS A 144 4.56 1.69 2.07
C HIS A 144 3.67 2.85 2.53
N TYR A 145 2.69 3.23 1.70
CA TYR A 145 1.81 4.37 1.98
C TYR A 145 0.47 3.99 2.63
N GLY A 146 0.27 2.73 3.02
CA GLY A 146 -0.94 2.30 3.71
C GLY A 146 -2.16 2.19 2.79
N ILE A 147 -3.27 2.78 3.22
CA ILE A 147 -4.59 2.62 2.57
C ILE A 147 -4.72 3.65 1.43
N ALA A 148 -4.94 3.17 0.20
CA ALA A 148 -5.01 4.03 -0.99
C ALA A 148 -6.18 5.03 -0.92
N SER A 149 -7.34 4.60 -0.40
CA SER A 149 -8.52 5.46 -0.25
C SER A 149 -8.33 6.63 0.71
N TRP A 150 -7.39 6.55 1.65
CA TRP A 150 -7.08 7.68 2.53
C TRP A 150 -6.72 8.93 1.73
N TYR A 151 -5.99 8.75 0.63
CA TYR A 151 -5.54 9.85 -0.22
C TYR A 151 -6.67 10.30 -1.14
N SER A 152 -7.27 9.38 -1.91
CA SER A 152 -8.33 9.74 -2.88
C SER A 152 -9.50 10.45 -2.18
N ALA A 153 -9.87 10.03 -0.96
CA ALA A 153 -10.90 10.67 -0.16
C ALA A 153 -10.60 12.13 0.24
N GLN A 154 -9.34 12.59 0.18
CA GLN A 154 -9.03 14.00 0.45
C GLN A 154 -9.57 14.92 -0.65
N ALA A 155 -9.69 14.43 -1.89
CA ALA A 155 -10.28 15.18 -3.00
C ALA A 155 -11.78 15.45 -2.76
N LEU A 156 -12.50 14.53 -2.10
CA LEU A 156 -13.91 14.69 -1.76
C LEU A 156 -14.17 15.94 -0.91
N LYS A 157 -13.26 16.28 0.02
CA LYS A 157 -13.36 17.49 0.85
C LYS A 157 -13.32 18.79 0.05
N LYS A 158 -12.93 18.71 -1.22
CA LYS A 158 -12.85 19.82 -2.17
C LYS A 158 -13.81 19.66 -3.34
N CYS A 159 -14.75 18.71 -3.24
CA CYS A 159 -15.69 18.36 -4.31
C CYS A 159 -14.97 18.01 -5.62
N MET A 160 -13.87 17.25 -5.53
CA MET A 160 -13.06 16.81 -6.66
C MET A 160 -13.01 15.28 -6.72
N LEU A 161 -12.77 14.74 -7.91
CA LEU A 161 -12.46 13.34 -8.11
C LEU A 161 -10.98 13.09 -7.75
N GLY A 162 -10.74 12.12 -6.89
CA GLY A 162 -9.40 11.69 -6.48
C GLY A 162 -9.09 10.28 -6.99
N LEU A 163 -7.97 10.10 -7.65
CA LEU A 163 -7.49 8.83 -8.18
C LEU A 163 -6.06 8.60 -7.72
N THR A 164 -5.78 7.44 -7.14
CA THR A 164 -4.45 7.09 -6.63
C THR A 164 -4.06 5.69 -7.03
N PHE A 165 -2.75 5.51 -7.24
CA PHE A 165 -2.13 4.27 -7.67
C PHE A 165 -0.83 4.06 -6.90
N THR A 166 -0.51 2.82 -6.56
CA THR A 166 0.84 2.50 -6.13
C THR A 166 1.23 1.10 -6.57
N ASP A 167 2.49 0.91 -6.96
CA ASP A 167 3.06 -0.43 -7.14
C ASP A 167 3.53 -1.00 -5.80
N THR A 168 3.74 -2.32 -5.73
CA THR A 168 4.29 -2.97 -4.53
C THR A 168 5.31 -4.05 -4.89
N SER A 169 5.99 -4.59 -3.87
CA SER A 169 6.95 -5.69 -4.05
C SER A 169 6.32 -6.89 -4.79
N PRO A 170 7.07 -7.61 -5.64
CA PRO A 170 6.54 -8.70 -6.46
C PRO A 170 5.92 -9.83 -5.62
N LEU A 171 4.61 -10.00 -5.76
CA LEU A 171 3.80 -11.02 -5.07
C LEU A 171 2.75 -11.66 -5.99
N VAL A 172 2.41 -11.01 -7.10
CA VAL A 172 1.40 -11.44 -8.05
C VAL A 172 2.07 -12.06 -9.28
N CYS A 173 1.60 -13.23 -9.65
CA CYS A 173 2.01 -13.92 -10.86
C CYS A 173 1.15 -13.44 -12.04
N PRO A 174 1.76 -12.92 -13.12
CA PRO A 174 1.05 -12.64 -14.35
C PRO A 174 0.28 -13.86 -14.84
N THR A 175 -0.82 -13.65 -15.57
CA THR A 175 -1.60 -14.76 -16.13
C THR A 175 -0.68 -15.64 -17.01
N ARG A 176 -0.73 -16.96 -16.79
CA ARG A 176 0.16 -17.98 -17.39
C ARG A 176 1.63 -17.95 -16.91
N SER A 177 1.94 -17.24 -15.82
CA SER A 177 3.28 -17.25 -15.20
C SER A 177 3.31 -18.07 -13.92
N LYS A 178 4.40 -18.81 -13.71
CA LYS A 178 4.73 -19.46 -12.43
C LYS A 178 5.62 -18.61 -11.51
N LYS A 179 6.05 -17.43 -11.97
CA LYS A 179 6.90 -16.51 -11.21
C LYS A 179 6.14 -15.24 -10.86
N ALA A 180 6.21 -14.81 -9.60
CA ALA A 180 5.75 -13.48 -9.21
C ALA A 180 6.59 -12.41 -9.90
N ALA A 181 5.90 -11.39 -10.40
CA ALA A 181 6.52 -10.32 -11.16
C ALA A 181 5.90 -8.95 -10.83
N LEU A 182 4.61 -8.91 -10.48
CA LEU A 182 3.89 -7.69 -10.16
C LEU A 182 3.61 -7.60 -8.67
N GLY A 183 3.46 -6.40 -8.15
CA GLY A 183 2.90 -6.22 -6.82
C GLY A 183 1.40 -6.47 -6.79
N THR A 184 0.82 -6.34 -5.59
CA THR A 184 -0.64 -6.25 -5.40
C THR A 184 -1.23 -4.96 -5.98
N ASN A 185 -0.36 -4.01 -6.32
CA ASN A 185 -0.58 -2.83 -7.17
C ASN A 185 -1.98 -2.21 -7.00
N PRO A 186 -2.31 -1.65 -5.83
CA PRO A 186 -3.65 -1.15 -5.59
C PRO A 186 -3.95 0.14 -6.37
N LEU A 187 -5.23 0.33 -6.62
CA LEU A 187 -5.81 1.54 -7.20
C LEU A 187 -7.02 1.99 -6.37
N SER A 188 -7.19 3.30 -6.24
CA SER A 188 -8.34 3.87 -5.54
C SER A 188 -8.91 5.07 -6.27
N LEU A 189 -10.24 5.13 -6.35
CA LEU A 189 -11.01 6.23 -6.91
C LEU A 189 -12.00 6.74 -5.86
N ALA A 190 -12.05 8.05 -5.64
CA ALA A 190 -13.07 8.70 -4.86
C ALA A 190 -13.76 9.77 -5.71
N ALA A 191 -15.09 9.74 -5.76
CA ALA A 191 -15.90 10.69 -6.51
C ALA A 191 -17.02 11.27 -5.63
N PRO A 192 -17.20 12.60 -5.61
CA PRO A 192 -18.29 13.22 -4.86
C PRO A 192 -19.63 12.97 -5.58
N ALA A 193 -20.70 12.85 -4.80
CA ALA A 193 -22.07 12.77 -5.30
C ALA A 193 -22.94 13.88 -4.70
N LEU A 194 -24.20 13.96 -5.10
CA LEU A 194 -25.16 14.92 -4.56
C LEU A 194 -25.47 14.63 -3.08
N LYS A 195 -26.00 15.64 -2.37
CA LYS A 195 -26.50 15.50 -0.98
C LYS A 195 -25.45 14.99 0.04
N ARG A 196 -24.18 15.31 -0.17
CA ARG A 196 -23.03 14.86 0.67
C ARG A 196 -22.76 13.35 0.62
N ASP A 197 -23.26 12.66 -0.39
CA ASP A 197 -22.87 11.28 -0.66
C ASP A 197 -21.55 11.22 -1.44
N SER A 198 -20.90 10.05 -1.46
CA SER A 198 -19.64 9.84 -2.17
C SER A 198 -19.43 8.38 -2.55
N PHE A 199 -18.84 8.15 -3.71
CA PHE A 199 -18.36 6.84 -4.13
C PHE A 199 -16.86 6.72 -3.82
N ILE A 200 -16.45 5.62 -3.18
CA ILE A 200 -15.04 5.29 -2.94
C ILE A 200 -14.81 3.83 -3.33
N LEU A 201 -13.93 3.62 -4.31
CA LEU A 201 -13.34 2.34 -4.66
C LEU A 201 -11.92 2.27 -4.08
N ASP A 202 -11.60 1.18 -3.41
CA ASP A 202 -10.24 0.88 -2.92
C ASP A 202 -9.99 -0.61 -3.07
N MET A 203 -9.09 -0.98 -3.98
CA MET A 203 -8.87 -2.38 -4.31
C MET A 203 -7.41 -2.66 -4.69
N ALA A 204 -6.94 -3.83 -4.27
CA ALA A 204 -5.77 -4.45 -4.89
C ALA A 204 -6.14 -4.98 -6.28
N THR A 205 -5.13 -5.15 -7.12
CA THR A 205 -5.27 -5.81 -8.44
C THR A 205 -4.99 -7.31 -8.37
N SER A 206 -4.64 -7.82 -7.19
CA SER A 206 -4.62 -9.25 -6.86
C SER A 206 -6.01 -9.77 -6.48
N ALA A 207 -6.23 -11.08 -6.61
CA ALA A 207 -7.47 -11.74 -6.18
C ALA A 207 -7.73 -11.55 -4.68
N VAL A 208 -6.66 -11.50 -3.89
CA VAL A 208 -6.71 -11.31 -2.45
C VAL A 208 -5.49 -10.53 -1.95
N ALA A 209 -5.66 -9.81 -0.84
CA ALA A 209 -4.53 -9.22 -0.11
C ALA A 209 -3.76 -10.31 0.65
N VAL A 210 -2.42 -10.24 0.64
CA VAL A 210 -1.54 -11.20 1.32
C VAL A 210 -1.88 -11.41 2.79
N GLY A 211 -2.32 -10.35 3.48
CA GLY A 211 -2.69 -10.41 4.89
C GLY A 211 -3.87 -11.35 5.17
N LYS A 212 -4.77 -11.58 4.21
CA LYS A 212 -5.88 -12.54 4.40
C LYS A 212 -5.40 -13.99 4.33
N ILE A 213 -4.39 -14.28 3.50
CA ILE A 213 -3.75 -15.59 3.48
C ILE A 213 -3.03 -15.82 4.82
N GLU A 214 -2.34 -14.80 5.34
CA GLU A 214 -1.69 -14.86 6.66
C GLU A 214 -2.70 -15.19 7.78
N VAL A 215 -3.87 -14.55 7.77
CA VAL A 215 -4.95 -14.82 8.75
C VAL A 215 -5.44 -16.27 8.62
N LYS A 216 -5.72 -16.76 7.40
CA LYS A 216 -6.16 -18.15 7.18
C LYS A 216 -5.09 -19.16 7.56
N MET A 217 -3.82 -18.88 7.30
CA MET A 217 -2.68 -19.70 7.72
C MET A 217 -2.61 -19.80 9.25
N LYS A 218 -2.69 -18.67 9.97
CA LYS A 218 -2.70 -18.67 11.45
C LYS A 218 -3.89 -19.41 12.03
N ALA A 219 -5.05 -19.29 11.39
CA ALA A 219 -6.27 -20.01 11.77
C ALA A 219 -6.28 -21.47 11.30
N GLN A 220 -5.24 -21.94 10.60
CA GLN A 220 -5.16 -23.29 9.99
C GLN A 220 -6.38 -23.63 9.10
N GLN A 221 -6.90 -22.62 8.40
CA GLN A 221 -8.04 -22.75 7.49
C GLN A 221 -7.58 -22.74 6.03
N PRO A 222 -8.28 -23.44 5.12
CA PRO A 222 -7.99 -23.38 3.70
C PRO A 222 -8.32 -21.99 3.13
N ILE A 223 -7.66 -21.66 2.01
CA ILE A 223 -8.01 -20.50 1.17
C ILE A 223 -8.88 -20.95 -0.01
N PRO A 224 -9.78 -20.07 -0.50
CA PRO A 224 -10.50 -20.33 -1.75
C PRO A 224 -9.58 -20.53 -2.95
N GLU A 225 -10.02 -21.32 -3.91
CA GLU A 225 -9.38 -21.43 -5.22
C GLU A 225 -9.32 -20.05 -5.92
N GLY A 226 -8.28 -19.85 -6.73
CA GLY A 226 -8.06 -18.59 -7.44
C GLY A 226 -7.42 -17.48 -6.61
N TRP A 227 -7.03 -17.73 -5.36
CA TRP A 227 -6.28 -16.76 -4.54
C TRP A 227 -4.78 -16.80 -4.79
N ALA A 228 -4.22 -18.01 -4.92
CA ALA A 228 -2.78 -18.22 -4.99
C ALA A 228 -2.41 -19.51 -5.73
N GLN A 229 -1.14 -19.61 -6.10
CA GLN A 229 -0.51 -20.81 -6.64
C GLN A 229 0.68 -21.25 -5.77
N ASP A 230 1.08 -22.51 -5.92
CA ASP A 230 2.29 -23.07 -5.29
C ASP A 230 3.58 -22.60 -6.01
N ALA A 231 4.73 -23.21 -5.67
CA ALA A 231 6.02 -22.86 -6.27
C ALA A 231 6.13 -23.35 -7.73
N GLU A 232 5.36 -24.37 -8.09
CA GLU A 232 5.32 -25.02 -9.40
C GLU A 232 4.35 -24.31 -10.36
N GLY A 233 3.44 -23.50 -9.82
CA GLY A 233 2.42 -22.75 -10.56
C GLY A 233 1.05 -23.41 -10.57
N ASN A 234 0.81 -24.42 -9.74
CA ASN A 234 -0.52 -25.04 -9.60
C ASN A 234 -1.37 -24.25 -8.62
N ILE A 235 -2.68 -24.17 -8.86
CA ILE A 235 -3.63 -23.56 -7.94
C ILE A 235 -3.59 -24.31 -6.61
N THR A 236 -3.54 -23.58 -5.50
CA THR A 236 -3.52 -24.15 -4.15
C THR A 236 -4.60 -23.57 -3.26
N THR A 237 -5.17 -24.42 -2.42
CA THR A 237 -6.10 -24.06 -1.34
C THR A 237 -5.45 -24.14 0.05
N ASP A 238 -4.19 -24.56 0.12
CA ASP A 238 -3.42 -24.60 1.36
C ASP A 238 -2.81 -23.21 1.65
N ALA A 239 -3.26 -22.60 2.75
CA ALA A 239 -2.81 -21.27 3.16
C ALA A 239 -1.31 -21.19 3.47
N SER A 240 -0.72 -22.26 4.01
CA SER A 240 0.70 -22.32 4.36
C SER A 240 1.58 -22.42 3.12
N VAL A 241 1.17 -23.25 2.16
CA VAL A 241 1.84 -23.37 0.85
C VAL A 241 1.75 -22.04 0.10
N ALA A 242 0.56 -21.45 0.04
CA ALA A 242 0.33 -20.15 -0.62
C ALA A 242 1.17 -19.02 0.00
N PHE A 243 1.20 -18.93 1.33
CA PHE A 243 1.96 -17.89 2.04
C PHE A 243 3.46 -18.04 1.80
N LYS A 244 3.97 -19.28 1.86
CA LYS A 244 5.40 -19.57 1.63
C LYS A 244 5.82 -19.33 0.18
N ALA A 245 4.98 -19.70 -0.79
CA ALA A 245 5.24 -19.46 -2.21
C ALA A 245 5.17 -17.97 -2.56
N SER A 246 4.30 -17.20 -1.88
CA SER A 246 4.09 -15.77 -2.17
C SER A 246 3.76 -15.50 -3.65
N HIS A 247 2.98 -16.42 -4.24
CA HIS A 247 2.53 -16.37 -5.63
C HIS A 247 1.01 -16.16 -5.67
N LEU A 248 0.58 -14.91 -5.48
CA LEU A 248 -0.81 -14.52 -5.59
C LEU A 248 -1.29 -14.54 -7.05
N MET A 249 -2.56 -14.86 -7.23
CA MET A 249 -3.20 -14.71 -8.54
C MET A 249 -3.73 -13.27 -8.73
N PRO A 250 -3.82 -12.78 -9.98
CA PRO A 250 -4.45 -11.50 -10.27
C PRO A 250 -5.96 -11.54 -9.97
N LEU A 251 -6.59 -10.37 -9.87
CA LEU A 251 -8.04 -10.27 -9.73
C LEU A 251 -8.74 -11.00 -10.88
N GLY A 252 -9.66 -11.90 -10.51
CA GLY A 252 -10.27 -12.84 -11.46
C GLY A 252 -9.55 -14.18 -11.52
N GLY A 253 -8.54 -14.46 -10.69
CA GLY A 253 -7.98 -15.79 -10.49
C GLY A 253 -7.26 -16.36 -11.72
N SER A 254 -7.67 -17.56 -12.16
CA SER A 254 -7.13 -18.21 -13.35
C SER A 254 -7.62 -17.53 -14.63
N GLU A 255 -7.12 -17.97 -15.78
CA GLU A 255 -7.60 -17.46 -17.07
C GLU A 255 -9.10 -17.73 -17.29
N GLU A 256 -9.58 -18.89 -16.84
CA GLU A 256 -11.00 -19.29 -16.94
C GLU A 256 -11.93 -18.34 -16.20
N THR A 257 -11.48 -17.80 -15.06
CA THR A 257 -12.23 -16.83 -14.25
C THR A 257 -11.89 -15.37 -14.59
N SER A 258 -11.25 -15.13 -15.74
CA SER A 258 -10.85 -13.81 -16.25
C SER A 258 -9.72 -13.09 -15.51
N GLY A 259 -8.78 -13.83 -14.92
CA GLY A 259 -7.60 -13.29 -14.22
C GLY A 259 -6.73 -12.34 -15.07
N TYR A 260 -6.76 -12.49 -16.39
CA TYR A 260 -6.06 -11.58 -17.31
C TYR A 260 -6.53 -10.11 -17.18
N LYS A 261 -7.76 -9.86 -16.69
CA LYS A 261 -8.25 -8.51 -16.41
C LYS A 261 -7.55 -7.90 -15.20
N GLY A 262 -7.42 -8.65 -14.11
CA GLY A 262 -6.65 -8.23 -12.94
C GLY A 262 -5.18 -8.01 -13.27
N TYR A 263 -4.61 -8.88 -14.11
CA TYR A 263 -3.25 -8.72 -14.62
C TYR A 263 -3.11 -7.42 -15.43
N GLY A 264 -4.04 -7.12 -16.33
CA GLY A 264 -4.06 -5.86 -17.08
C GLY A 264 -4.14 -4.62 -16.19
N LEU A 265 -4.97 -4.66 -15.14
CA LEU A 265 -5.05 -3.58 -14.14
C LEU A 265 -3.74 -3.42 -13.35
N ALA A 266 -3.12 -4.53 -12.94
CA ALA A 266 -1.84 -4.50 -12.24
C ALA A 266 -0.73 -3.89 -13.11
N MET A 267 -0.70 -4.21 -14.41
CA MET A 267 0.22 -3.62 -15.40
C MET A 267 -0.05 -2.13 -15.65
N LEU A 268 -1.31 -1.70 -15.65
CA LEU A 268 -1.67 -0.29 -15.74
C LEU A 268 -1.07 0.48 -14.56
N VAL A 269 -1.25 -0.03 -13.34
CA VAL A 269 -0.65 0.58 -12.14
C VAL A 269 0.87 0.56 -12.22
N GLU A 270 1.49 -0.53 -12.64
CA GLU A 270 2.95 -0.64 -12.79
C GLU A 270 3.52 0.37 -13.81
N THR A 271 2.83 0.55 -14.93
CA THR A 271 3.26 1.48 -15.99
C THR A 271 3.17 2.93 -15.51
N LEU A 272 2.11 3.23 -14.76
CA LEU A 272 1.95 4.55 -14.14
C LEU A 272 3.01 4.73 -13.04
N CYS A 273 3.06 3.87 -12.04
CA CYS A 273 3.90 4.07 -10.86
C CYS A 273 5.40 3.84 -11.09
N GLY A 274 5.79 2.79 -11.81
CA GLY A 274 7.18 2.48 -12.09
C GLY A 274 7.70 3.24 -13.31
N VAL A 275 7.14 2.95 -14.49
CA VAL A 275 7.68 3.44 -15.77
C VAL A 275 7.57 4.96 -15.91
N LEU A 276 6.39 5.54 -15.62
CA LEU A 276 6.20 7.00 -15.76
C LEU A 276 6.95 7.80 -14.68
N ALA A 277 7.17 7.23 -13.49
CA ALA A 277 8.00 7.85 -12.45
C ALA A 277 9.49 7.77 -12.76
N GLY A 278 9.91 6.87 -13.66
CA GLY A 278 11.32 6.59 -13.95
C GLY A 278 11.99 5.75 -12.86
N GLU A 279 11.24 4.83 -12.26
CA GLU A 279 11.64 3.95 -11.16
C GLU A 279 11.82 2.49 -11.60
N ASP A 280 12.32 1.64 -10.69
CA ASP A 280 12.31 0.19 -10.86
C ASP A 280 10.87 -0.32 -11.04
N PHE A 281 10.69 -1.32 -11.90
CA PHE A 281 9.38 -1.88 -12.25
C PHE A 281 9.41 -3.42 -12.30
N ILE A 282 8.27 -4.07 -12.09
CA ILE A 282 8.06 -5.51 -12.14
C ILE A 282 9.05 -6.21 -11.19
N SER A 283 9.85 -7.16 -11.69
CA SER A 283 10.77 -7.98 -10.88
C SER A 283 11.98 -7.19 -10.38
N TRP A 284 12.19 -5.99 -10.90
CA TRP A 284 13.28 -5.11 -10.48
C TRP A 284 12.92 -4.32 -9.24
N VAL A 285 11.62 -4.23 -8.88
CA VAL A 285 11.19 -3.75 -7.56
C VAL A 285 11.73 -4.73 -6.51
N THR A 286 12.87 -4.38 -5.91
CA THR A 286 13.66 -5.35 -5.14
C THR A 286 12.89 -5.81 -3.90
N ALA A 287 12.51 -7.08 -3.82
CA ALA A 287 12.00 -7.68 -2.59
C ALA A 287 13.13 -7.77 -1.56
N SER A 288 13.08 -6.96 -0.49
CA SER A 288 13.94 -7.23 0.66
C SER A 288 13.56 -8.61 1.21
N HIS A 289 14.53 -9.45 1.58
CA HIS A 289 14.31 -10.84 2.07
C HIS A 289 13.45 -10.97 3.35
N TYR A 290 12.85 -9.88 3.80
CA TYR A 290 11.82 -9.86 4.82
C TYR A 290 10.51 -9.50 4.12
N LEU A 291 9.50 -10.37 4.26
CA LEU A 291 8.11 -10.29 3.76
C LEU A 291 7.37 -8.94 3.97
N PHE A 292 8.03 -7.93 4.54
CA PHE A 292 7.44 -6.71 5.06
C PHE A 292 8.18 -5.43 4.66
N GLY A 293 9.28 -5.48 3.90
CA GLY A 293 9.82 -4.28 3.27
C GLY A 293 8.98 -3.92 2.03
N LEU A 294 7.78 -3.39 2.24
CA LEU A 294 6.87 -3.01 1.16
C LEU A 294 7.33 -1.68 0.56
N ARG A 295 7.84 -1.76 -0.67
CA ARG A 295 8.31 -0.63 -1.47
C ARG A 295 7.19 -0.19 -2.38
N SER A 296 7.02 1.12 -2.57
CA SER A 296 5.90 1.64 -3.33
C SER A 296 6.23 3.00 -3.93
N ASN A 297 6.03 3.11 -5.23
CA ASN A 297 5.99 4.34 -6.02
C ASN A 297 4.55 4.81 -6.11
N LEU A 298 4.31 6.10 -5.96
CA LEU A 298 2.97 6.66 -5.80
C LEU A 298 2.62 7.62 -6.94
N ILE A 299 1.49 7.36 -7.59
CA ILE A 299 0.84 8.34 -8.47
C ILE A 299 -0.47 8.78 -7.88
N ILE A 300 -0.64 10.10 -7.85
CA ILE A 300 -1.88 10.75 -7.46
C ILE A 300 -2.33 11.61 -8.64
N THR A 301 -3.50 11.28 -9.14
CA THR A 301 -4.21 12.02 -10.18
C THR A 301 -5.49 12.59 -9.59
N ILE A 302 -5.72 13.87 -9.78
CA ILE A 302 -6.94 14.55 -9.35
C ILE A 302 -7.54 15.24 -10.55
N MET A 303 -8.84 15.05 -10.73
CA MET A 303 -9.61 15.71 -11.77
C MET A 303 -10.75 16.49 -11.08
N CYS A 304 -10.94 17.75 -11.46
CA CYS A 304 -12.10 18.54 -11.08
C CYS A 304 -13.35 18.09 -11.83
#